data_AF-A0A1F0PY38-F1
#
_entry.id   AF-A0A1F0PY38-F1
#
_cell.length_a   1.000
_cell.length_b   1.000
_cell.length_c   1.000
_cell.angle_alpha   90.00
_cell.angle_beta   90.00
_cell.angle_gamma   90.00
#
_symmetry.space_group_name_H-M   'P 1'
#
loop_
_entity.id
_entity.type
_entity.pdbx_description
1 polymer ?
#
loop_
_entity_poly.entity_id
_entity_poly.type
_entity_poly.pdbx_seq_one_letter_code
_entity_poly.pdbx_strand_id
1 'polypeptide(L)'
;MRNFDQALKVLEAARRPGELRIHPNDAVEALADAGLLAEDLPEPSRGMGSGGAVWYLPGPVGDIRSYGEHIVVFGHDCQEKPFRLVLNAPEAVAIGRTILAAAKHEEGKA
;
A
#
# COMPACT_ATOMS: atom_id res chain seq x y z
N MET A 1 7.75 -2.70 6.18
CA MET A 1 9.08 -2.76 5.48
C MET A 1 9.05 -1.71 4.39
N ARG A 2 10.08 -0.85 4.30
CA ARG A 2 10.04 0.33 3.41
C ARG A 2 10.32 -0.04 1.96
N ASN A 3 9.66 0.64 1.02
CA ASN A 3 9.82 0.46 -0.41
C ASN A 3 11.22 0.80 -0.90
N PHE A 4 11.91 1.74 -0.22
CA PHE A 4 13.33 2.02 -0.45
C PHE A 4 14.20 0.76 -0.26
N ASP A 5 14.06 0.12 0.91
CA ASP A 5 14.86 -1.06 1.26
C ASP A 5 14.57 -2.24 0.31
N GLN A 6 13.31 -2.38 -0.12
CA GLN A 6 12.92 -3.38 -1.10
C GLN A 6 13.51 -3.11 -2.49
N ALA A 7 13.45 -1.87 -2.97
CA ALA A 7 14.02 -1.48 -4.25
C ALA A 7 15.54 -1.70 -4.27
N LEU A 8 16.23 -1.35 -3.18
CA LEU A 8 17.68 -1.54 -3.05
C LEU A 8 18.05 -3.01 -3.20
N LYS A 9 17.36 -3.89 -2.47
CA LYS A 9 17.59 -5.33 -2.53
C LYS A 9 17.43 -5.90 -3.94
N VAL A 10 16.45 -5.42 -4.70
CA VAL A 10 16.23 -5.83 -6.10
C VAL A 10 17.39 -5.36 -6.99
N LEU A 11 17.84 -4.11 -6.83
CA LEU A 11 18.95 -3.56 -7.63
C LEU A 11 20.28 -4.23 -7.30
N GLU A 12 20.54 -4.55 -6.02
CA GLU A 12 21.70 -5.33 -5.61
C GLU A 12 21.70 -6.72 -6.24
N ALA A 13 20.56 -7.41 -6.23
CA ALA A 13 20.40 -8.73 -6.83
C ALA A 13 20.54 -8.70 -8.37
N ALA A 14 20.17 -7.58 -9.01
CA ALA A 14 20.29 -7.41 -10.45
C ALA A 14 21.72 -7.05 -10.91
N ARG A 15 22.64 -6.77 -9.98
CA ARG A 15 24.01 -6.40 -10.30
C ARG A 15 24.77 -7.58 -10.89
N ARG A 16 25.30 -7.42 -12.11
CA ARG A 16 26.19 -8.41 -12.72
C ARG A 16 27.64 -8.12 -12.35
N PRO A 17 28.44 -9.13 -11.98
CA PRO A 17 29.86 -8.94 -11.74
C PRO A 17 30.57 -8.36 -12.98
N GLY A 18 31.36 -7.30 -12.78
CA GLY A 18 32.17 -6.67 -13.84
C GLY A 18 31.49 -5.58 -14.67
N GLU A 19 30.19 -5.30 -14.48
CA GLU A 19 29.55 -4.15 -15.12
C GLU A 19 29.78 -2.86 -14.32
N LEU A 20 30.33 -1.83 -14.98
CA LEU A 20 30.36 -0.45 -14.50
C LEU A 20 28.97 0.18 -14.66
N ARG A 21 28.07 -0.10 -13.71
CA ARG A 21 26.77 0.56 -13.57
C ARG A 21 26.77 1.48 -12.35
N ILE A 22 25.80 2.39 -12.30
CA ILE A 22 25.47 3.20 -11.11
C ILE A 22 25.31 2.27 -9.91
N HIS A 23 25.82 2.68 -8.74
CA HIS A 23 25.71 1.89 -7.53
C HIS A 23 24.23 1.72 -7.14
N PRO A 24 23.78 0.54 -6.68
CA PRO A 24 22.38 0.31 -6.32
C PRO A 24 21.79 1.35 -5.36
N ASN A 25 22.55 1.79 -4.33
CA ASN A 25 22.10 2.86 -3.44
C ASN A 25 21.82 4.17 -4.19
N ASP A 26 22.78 4.68 -4.95
CA ASP A 26 22.64 5.92 -5.73
C ASP A 26 21.42 5.86 -6.67
N ALA A 27 21.16 4.69 -7.25
CA ALA A 27 19.99 4.48 -8.11
C ALA A 27 18.67 4.52 -7.31
N VAL A 28 18.58 3.91 -6.12
CA VAL A 28 17.36 4.01 -5.29
C VAL A 28 17.16 5.42 -4.75
N GLU A 29 18.23 6.09 -4.32
CA GLU A 29 18.19 7.48 -3.87
C GLU A 29 17.63 8.39 -4.97
N ALA A 30 18.15 8.27 -6.20
CA ALA A 30 17.64 9.03 -7.34
C ALA A 30 16.16 8.74 -7.63
N LEU A 31 15.70 7.49 -7.49
CA LEU A 31 14.28 7.14 -7.65
C LEU A 31 13.41 7.71 -6.52
N ALA A 32 13.91 7.72 -5.29
CA ALA A 32 13.23 8.29 -4.13
C ALA A 32 13.09 9.80 -4.27
N ASP A 33 14.18 10.49 -4.62
CA ASP A 33 14.23 11.95 -4.82
C ASP A 33 13.32 12.40 -5.97
N ALA A 34 13.21 11.59 -7.02
CA ALA A 34 12.31 11.82 -8.14
C ALA A 34 10.83 11.50 -7.83
N GLY A 35 10.51 11.00 -6.63
CA GLY A 35 9.16 10.60 -6.24
C GLY A 35 8.62 9.40 -7.04
N LEU A 36 9.52 8.56 -7.56
CA LEU A 36 9.19 7.40 -8.39
C LEU A 36 9.03 6.10 -7.59
N LEU A 37 9.33 6.14 -6.29
CA LEU A 37 8.99 5.05 -5.38
C LEU A 37 7.55 5.21 -4.88
N ALA A 38 6.81 4.11 -4.83
CA ALA A 38 5.51 4.11 -4.16
C ALA A 38 5.68 4.49 -2.68
N GLU A 39 4.67 5.12 -2.09
CA GLU A 39 4.64 5.36 -0.65
C GLU A 39 4.61 4.04 0.13
N ASP A 40 5.22 4.04 1.30
CA ASP A 40 5.19 2.90 2.21
C ASP A 40 3.74 2.61 2.62
N LEU A 41 3.40 1.33 2.68
CA LEU A 41 2.09 0.92 3.21
C LEU A 41 2.02 1.25 4.71
N PRO A 42 0.84 1.67 5.22
CA PRO A 42 0.69 1.91 6.65
C PRO A 42 0.94 0.62 7.43
N GLU A 43 1.66 0.73 8.54
CA GLU A 43 1.86 -0.39 9.45
C GLU A 43 0.54 -0.71 10.18
N PRO A 44 0.28 -1.98 10.51
CA PRO A 44 -0.94 -2.35 11.21
C PRO A 44 -0.97 -1.75 12.61
N SER A 45 -2.14 -1.29 13.03
CA SER A 45 -2.37 -0.76 14.38
C SER A 45 -2.21 -1.85 15.44
N ARG A 46 -2.54 -3.11 15.11
CA ARG A 46 -2.30 -4.28 15.95
C ARG A 46 -2.34 -5.58 15.16
N GLY A 47 -1.71 -6.63 15.70
CA GLY A 47 -1.87 -8.00 15.22
C GLY A 47 -3.15 -8.68 15.73
N MET A 48 -3.48 -9.84 15.15
CA MET A 48 -4.54 -10.74 15.60
C MET A 48 -3.96 -12.10 16.01
N GLY A 49 -4.47 -12.69 17.10
CA GLY A 49 -3.93 -13.92 17.68
C GLY A 49 -3.98 -15.17 16.77
N SER A 50 -4.87 -15.20 15.78
CA SER A 50 -5.03 -16.29 14.81
C SER A 50 -4.21 -16.13 13.53
N GLY A 51 -3.28 -15.17 13.50
CA GLY A 51 -2.73 -14.66 12.25
C GLY A 51 -3.69 -13.63 11.64
N GLY A 52 -3.14 -12.50 11.21
CA GLY A 52 -3.92 -11.36 10.74
C GLY A 52 -3.48 -10.07 11.40
N ALA A 53 -4.04 -8.98 10.89
CA ALA A 53 -3.66 -7.63 11.29
C ALA A 53 -4.83 -6.67 11.10
N VAL A 54 -4.83 -5.59 11.88
CA VAL A 54 -5.89 -4.59 11.89
C VAL A 54 -5.29 -3.21 11.63
N TRP A 55 -5.96 -2.43 10.79
CA TRP A 55 -5.68 -1.02 10.55
C TRP A 55 -6.90 -0.20 10.97
N TYR A 56 -6.67 0.78 11.84
CA TYR A 56 -7.67 1.78 12.19
C TYR A 56 -7.45 3.03 11.36
N LEU A 57 -8.47 3.41 10.59
CA LEU A 57 -8.47 4.64 9.80
C LEU A 57 -9.37 5.68 10.47
N PRO A 58 -9.02 6.97 10.42
CA PRO A 58 -9.92 8.02 10.86
C PRO A 58 -11.10 8.15 9.87
N GLY A 59 -12.31 8.35 10.40
CA GLY A 59 -13.51 8.61 9.61
C GLY A 59 -14.48 7.41 9.49
N PRO A 60 -15.42 7.46 8.52
CA PRO A 60 -16.52 6.51 8.43
C PRO A 60 -16.07 5.08 8.16
N VAL A 61 -14.97 4.89 7.44
CA VAL A 61 -14.31 3.58 7.27
C VAL A 61 -13.26 3.48 8.35
N GLY A 62 -13.56 2.76 9.44
CA GLY A 62 -12.78 2.84 10.66
C GLY A 62 -11.90 1.64 10.95
N ASP A 63 -12.23 0.45 10.42
CA ASP A 63 -11.60 -0.81 10.81
C ASP A 63 -11.43 -1.72 9.59
N ILE A 64 -10.17 -1.98 9.23
CA ILE A 64 -9.80 -2.91 8.15
C ILE A 64 -9.02 -4.06 8.77
N ARG A 65 -9.43 -5.29 8.47
CA ARG A 65 -8.83 -6.51 9.01
C ARG A 65 -8.38 -7.43 7.91
N SER A 66 -7.16 -7.97 8.04
CA SER A 66 -6.74 -9.16 7.31
C SER A 66 -6.98 -10.38 8.19
N TYR A 67 -7.73 -11.36 7.68
CA TYR A 67 -8.11 -12.58 8.37
C TYR A 67 -8.10 -13.78 7.41
N GLY A 68 -7.05 -14.61 7.51
CA GLY A 68 -6.85 -15.73 6.59
C GLY A 68 -6.74 -15.25 5.15
N GLU A 69 -7.60 -15.75 4.26
CA GLU A 69 -7.66 -15.37 2.85
C GLU A 69 -8.56 -14.15 2.57
N HIS A 70 -9.16 -13.57 3.61
CA HIS A 70 -10.11 -12.48 3.50
C HIS A 70 -9.61 -11.18 4.10
N ILE A 71 -10.05 -10.08 3.51
CA ILE A 71 -9.93 -8.72 4.02
C ILE A 71 -11.33 -8.21 4.33
N VAL A 72 -11.56 -7.79 5.56
CA VAL A 72 -12.85 -7.28 6.02
C VAL A 72 -12.73 -5.80 6.32
N VAL A 73 -13.57 -4.98 5.70
CA VAL A 73 -13.64 -3.54 5.90
C VAL A 73 -14.97 -3.21 6.57
N PHE A 74 -14.91 -2.51 7.69
CA PHE A 74 -16.06 -1.99 8.41
C PHE A 74 -16.13 -0.48 8.28
N GLY A 75 -17.32 0.04 8.06
CA GLY A 75 -17.55 1.48 8.08
C GLY A 75 -19.02 1.86 8.05
N HIS A 76 -19.28 3.14 7.79
CA HIS A 76 -20.60 3.70 7.60
C HIS A 76 -20.72 4.34 6.21
N ASP A 77 -21.90 4.22 5.61
CA ASP A 77 -22.22 4.90 4.35
C ASP A 77 -22.56 6.39 4.57
N CYS A 78 -22.93 7.11 3.51
CA CYS A 78 -23.29 8.52 3.59
C CYS A 78 -24.56 8.83 4.40
N GLN A 79 -25.29 7.81 4.84
CA GLN A 79 -26.45 7.92 5.74
C GLN A 79 -26.14 7.43 7.15
N GLU A 80 -24.85 7.26 7.49
CA GLU A 80 -24.38 6.70 8.76
C GLU A 80 -24.87 5.27 9.03
N LYS A 81 -25.25 4.51 7.98
CA LYS A 81 -25.62 3.10 8.13
C LYS A 81 -24.38 2.22 8.08
N PRO A 82 -24.25 1.23 8.98
CA PRO A 82 -23.08 0.38 9.00
C PRO A 82 -23.05 -0.52 7.77
N PHE A 83 -21.87 -0.69 7.19
CA PHE A 83 -21.60 -1.66 6.16
C PHE A 83 -20.42 -2.56 6.53
N ARG A 84 -20.40 -3.73 5.88
CA ARG A 84 -19.29 -4.67 5.93
C ARG A 84 -18.98 -5.12 4.52
N LEU A 85 -17.74 -4.92 4.11
CA LEU A 85 -17.22 -5.45 2.85
C LEU A 85 -16.26 -6.60 3.17
N VAL A 86 -16.44 -7.73 2.49
CA VAL A 86 -15.57 -8.91 2.62
C VAL A 86 -14.96 -9.17 1.25
N LEU A 87 -13.64 -9.10 1.18
CA LEU A 87 -12.88 -9.16 -0.07
C LEU A 87 -11.85 -10.28 0.02
N ASN A 88 -11.44 -10.81 -1.13
CA ASN A 88 -10.14 -11.48 -1.25
C ASN A 88 -9.03 -10.47 -1.56
N ALA A 89 -7.77 -10.92 -1.55
CA ALA A 89 -6.62 -10.05 -1.80
C ALA A 89 -6.64 -9.38 -3.20
N PRO A 90 -6.93 -10.08 -4.31
CA PRO A 90 -7.08 -9.44 -5.63
C PRO A 90 -8.12 -8.32 -5.67
N GLU A 91 -9.31 -8.54 -5.09
CA GLU A 91 -10.38 -7.54 -5.03
C GLU A 91 -9.97 -6.31 -4.21
N ALA A 92 -9.34 -6.53 -3.06
CA ALA A 92 -8.84 -5.45 -2.21
C ALA A 92 -7.79 -4.59 -2.92
N VAL A 93 -6.87 -5.21 -3.68
CA VAL A 93 -5.87 -4.49 -4.48
C VAL A 93 -6.54 -3.68 -5.59
N ALA A 94 -7.50 -4.26 -6.30
CA ALA A 94 -8.22 -3.58 -7.38
C ALA A 94 -8.99 -2.35 -6.86
N ILE A 95 -9.73 -2.51 -5.75
CA ILE A 95 -10.46 -1.42 -5.10
C ILE A 95 -9.49 -0.36 -4.58
N GLY A 96 -8.44 -0.74 -3.85
CA GLY A 96 -7.46 0.20 -3.30
C GLY A 96 -6.79 1.05 -4.38
N ARG A 97 -6.40 0.45 -5.51
CA ARG A 97 -5.84 1.18 -6.66
C ARG A 97 -6.86 2.11 -7.31
N THR A 98 -8.11 1.70 -7.39
CA THR A 98 -9.18 2.52 -7.97
C THR A 98 -9.49 3.73 -7.10
N ILE A 99 -9.55 3.55 -5.78
CA ILE A 99 -9.69 4.64 -4.81
C ILE A 99 -8.50 5.61 -4.90
N LEU A 100 -7.28 5.10 -4.99
CA LEU A 100 -6.08 5.94 -5.16
C LEU A 100 -6.12 6.74 -6.47
N ALA A 101 -6.52 6.10 -7.57
CA ALA A 101 -6.67 6.77 -8.85
C ALA A 101 -7.74 7.87 -8.79
N ALA A 102 -8.89 7.59 -8.16
CA ALA A 102 -9.95 8.57 -7.94
C ALA A 102 -9.48 9.73 -7.05
N ALA A 103 -8.72 9.47 -5.98
CA ALA A 103 -8.17 10.50 -5.10
C ALA A 103 -7.15 11.42 -5.81
N LYS A 104 -6.46 10.90 -6.84
CA LYS A 104 -5.52 11.66 -7.69
C LYS A 104 -6.18 12.20 -8.96
N HIS A 105 -7.48 11.98 -9.16
CA HIS A 105 -8.17 12.46 -10.33
C HIS A 105 -8.37 13.97 -10.23
N GLU A 106 -7.64 14.73 -11.04
CA GLU A 106 -7.86 16.18 -11.18
C GLU A 106 -8.92 16.45 -12.24
N GLU A 107 -10.19 16.46 -11.82
CA GLU A 107 -11.28 16.91 -12.68
C GLU A 107 -11.26 18.45 -12.73
N GLY A 108 -10.94 19.04 -13.89
CA GLY A 108 -11.17 20.47 -14.16
C GLY A 108 -10.24 21.49 -13.49
N LYS A 109 -8.97 21.17 -13.21
CA LYS A 109 -7.96 22.22 -12.95
C LYS A 109 -7.56 22.92 -14.25
N ALA A 110 -8.40 23.86 -14.67
CA ALA A 110 -8.06 24.95 -15.60
C ALA A 110 -7.82 26.23 -14.80
#